data_AF-A0A7N8YG35-F1
#
_entry.id   AF-A0A7N8YG35-F1
#
_cell.length_a   1.000
_cell.length_b   1.000
_cell.length_c   1.000
_cell.angle_alpha   90.00
_cell.angle_beta   90.00
_cell.angle_gamma   90.00
#
_symmetry.space_group_name_H-M   'P 1'
#
loop_
_entity.id
_entity.type
_entity.pdbx_description
1 polymer ?
#
loop_
_entity_poly.entity_id
_entity_poly.type
_entity_poly.pdbx_seq_one_letter_code
_entity_poly.pdbx_strand_id
1 'polypeptide(L)'
;MMALKRFPAVFFTFVSAFCLLALPAPSSQTDGIVPWRTLKGLSRGKRQVCVDGAYEHNGKSCCLCAAGMKLEKPCSVQPDDRQCKQCEPQTYNSDPNSKSSCEPCTSCDQPNANLEVAEPCTPARDTRCRCKKNHYCGTEPCKLCQPCKECGAEGIQVACTAINNTFCNDKIDERNQTGVIISVIVGIVILGAIIGGFFFWKEKRSRPKTNSGAGPQDQQDVEEPLRGTSCKNIQPYLPDIADVLGWKDMKNVAMRTKIPAATIESCALNHPNDSREQTLELLKIWAEKYGSNASNYLVQNLQRAGKRAIAQDVSNILNSDR
;
A
#
# COMPACT_ATOMS: atom_id res chain seq x y z
N MET A 1 -23.05 -18.97 33.58
CA MET A 1 -21.79 -19.46 34.19
C MET A 1 -20.65 -18.86 33.37
N MET A 2 -20.13 -17.68 33.75
CA MET A 2 -18.80 -17.45 34.37
C MET A 2 -17.63 -18.04 33.54
N ALA A 3 -16.58 -17.32 33.15
CA ALA A 3 -15.91 -16.21 33.83
C ALA A 3 -15.11 -15.30 32.86
N LEU A 4 -15.19 -13.98 33.07
CA LEU A 4 -14.20 -12.98 32.65
C LEU A 4 -13.17 -12.82 33.78
N LYS A 5 -11.87 -12.83 33.44
CA LYS A 5 -10.76 -12.51 34.35
C LYS A 5 -10.60 -10.99 34.47
N ARG A 6 -10.77 -10.47 35.70
CA ARG A 6 -10.40 -9.11 36.13
C ARG A 6 -8.97 -9.10 36.66
N PHE A 7 -8.19 -8.09 36.28
CA PHE A 7 -6.89 -7.74 36.90
C PHE A 7 -7.12 -6.80 38.09
N PRO A 8 -6.34 -6.90 39.19
CA PRO A 8 -6.52 -6.07 40.37
C PRO A 8 -5.71 -4.77 40.30
N ALA A 9 -6.35 -3.69 40.73
CA ALA A 9 -5.76 -2.40 41.06
C ALA A 9 -4.96 -2.50 42.36
N VAL A 10 -3.74 -1.96 42.37
CA VAL A 10 -2.94 -1.80 43.59
C VAL A 10 -2.97 -0.34 44.00
N PHE A 11 -3.60 -0.11 45.16
CA PHE A 11 -3.59 1.10 45.95
C PHE A 11 -2.19 1.33 46.55
N PHE A 12 -1.69 2.57 46.49
CA PHE A 12 -0.74 3.09 47.47
C PHE A 12 -1.22 4.46 47.93
N THR A 13 -1.42 4.60 49.25
CA THR A 13 -1.80 5.84 49.91
C THR A 13 -0.91 6.05 51.14
N PHE A 14 -0.71 7.33 51.49
CA PHE A 14 -0.16 7.90 52.74
C PHE A 14 1.38 7.83 52.87
N VAL A 15 2.15 8.84 53.36
CA VAL A 15 1.98 9.86 54.42
C VAL A 15 3.00 11.01 54.14
N SER A 16 2.58 12.28 54.00
CA SER A 16 2.63 13.43 54.94
C SER A 16 4.00 14.06 55.34
N ALA A 17 4.09 15.37 55.05
CA ALA A 17 4.50 16.50 55.92
C ALA A 17 5.95 16.66 56.43
N PHE A 18 6.62 17.71 55.92
CA PHE A 18 7.53 18.65 56.63
C PHE A 18 7.56 19.94 55.76
N CYS A 19 6.79 20.99 56.04
CA CYS A 19 7.08 22.12 56.95
C CYS A 19 8.46 22.77 56.69
N LEU A 20 8.48 24.00 56.15
CA LEU A 20 9.10 25.16 56.79
C LEU A 20 8.81 26.46 56.02
N LEU A 21 8.58 27.49 56.83
CA LEU A 21 8.16 28.84 56.51
C LEU A 21 9.31 29.65 55.89
N ALA A 22 9.00 30.50 54.91
CA ALA A 22 9.78 31.70 54.64
C ALA A 22 8.80 32.87 54.46
N LEU A 23 8.82 33.77 55.43
CA LEU A 23 8.14 35.06 55.44
C LEU A 23 8.72 35.99 54.35
N PRO A 24 7.95 36.98 53.88
CA PRO A 24 8.45 38.02 53.00
C PRO A 24 9.21 39.07 53.82
N ALA A 25 10.42 39.44 53.38
CA ALA A 25 11.13 40.61 53.90
C ALA A 25 11.04 41.77 52.90
N PRO A 26 10.73 43.00 53.35
CA PRO A 26 10.62 44.18 52.52
C PRO A 26 11.96 44.93 52.42
N SER A 27 12.32 45.37 51.22
CA SER A 27 13.36 46.37 50.97
C SER A 27 13.27 46.77 49.50
N SER A 28 13.41 48.02 49.07
CA SER A 28 13.48 49.32 49.70
C SER A 28 13.24 50.30 48.55
N GLN A 29 12.45 51.35 48.77
CA GLN A 29 12.45 52.51 47.89
C GLN A 29 13.87 53.08 47.82
N THR A 30 14.40 53.23 46.62
CA THR A 30 15.42 54.23 46.32
C THR A 30 14.94 55.00 45.11
N ASP A 31 14.44 56.20 45.38
CA ASP A 31 14.23 57.25 44.40
C ASP A 31 15.57 57.60 43.74
N GLY A 32 15.73 57.19 42.48
CA GLY A 32 16.80 57.62 41.60
C GLY A 32 16.24 58.55 40.53
N ILE A 33 16.19 59.84 40.83
CA ILE A 33 15.92 60.89 39.84
C ILE A 33 17.13 60.95 38.91
N VAL A 34 16.96 60.52 37.65
CA VAL A 34 17.89 60.82 36.56
C VAL A 34 17.11 61.52 35.43
N PRO A 35 17.38 62.79 35.13
CA PRO A 35 16.58 63.56 34.19
C PRO A 35 17.05 63.29 32.75
N TRP A 36 16.26 62.54 31.98
CA TRP A 36 16.42 62.46 30.53
C TRP A 36 15.33 63.31 29.87
N ARG A 37 15.72 64.53 29.50
CA ARG A 37 14.98 65.35 28.55
C ARG A 37 14.94 64.62 27.19
N THR A 38 13.73 64.50 26.66
CA THR A 38 13.39 64.52 25.23
C THR A 38 13.99 63.42 24.34
N LEU A 39 13.39 62.24 24.34
CA LEU A 39 13.27 61.45 23.11
C LEU A 39 11.80 61.32 22.75
N LYS A 40 11.34 62.28 21.93
CA LYS A 40 10.11 62.16 21.18
C LYS A 40 10.20 60.93 20.28
N GLY A 41 9.18 60.09 20.35
CA GLY A 41 8.68 59.39 19.17
C GLY A 41 9.43 58.15 18.73
N LEU A 42 9.47 57.12 19.57
CA LEU A 42 9.34 55.73 19.10
C LEU A 42 8.45 55.00 20.10
N SER A 43 7.14 55.24 19.98
CA SER A 43 6.14 54.36 20.55
C SER A 43 6.47 52.97 20.01
N ARG A 44 7.05 52.14 20.86
CA ARG A 44 7.38 50.76 20.56
C ARG A 44 6.04 50.04 20.53
N GLY A 45 5.34 50.21 19.40
CA GLY A 45 4.04 49.61 19.17
C GLY A 45 4.16 48.14 19.48
N LYS A 46 3.45 47.69 20.51
CA LYS A 46 3.27 46.28 20.82
C LYS A 46 2.80 45.67 19.50
N ARG A 47 3.67 44.89 18.82
CA ARG A 47 3.31 44.24 17.55
C ARG A 47 2.09 43.39 17.84
N GLN A 48 0.91 43.86 17.44
CA GLN A 48 -0.32 43.10 17.53
C GLN A 48 -0.11 41.90 16.62
N VAL A 49 -0.01 40.71 17.20
CA VAL A 49 0.19 39.47 16.45
C VAL A 49 -1.17 39.06 15.92
N CYS A 50 -1.36 39.11 14.60
CA CYS A 50 -2.56 38.60 13.96
C CYS A 50 -2.61 37.08 14.14
N VAL A 51 -3.73 36.57 14.67
CA VAL A 51 -3.92 35.12 14.91
C VAL A 51 -3.94 34.35 13.60
N ASP A 52 -4.68 34.86 12.62
CA ASP A 52 -4.91 34.22 11.33
C ASP A 52 -3.90 34.65 10.24
N GLY A 53 -2.81 35.30 10.64
CA GLY A 53 -1.82 35.87 9.73
C GLY A 53 -2.15 37.29 9.25
N ALA A 54 -1.29 37.82 8.39
CA ALA A 54 -1.37 39.21 7.93
C ALA A 54 -1.12 39.32 6.42
N TYR A 55 -1.70 40.35 5.80
CA TYR A 55 -1.49 40.73 4.41
C TYR A 55 -1.04 42.19 4.32
N GLU A 56 -0.42 42.57 3.21
CA GLU A 56 -0.01 43.95 2.98
C GLU A 56 -1.13 44.74 2.28
N HIS A 57 -1.41 45.95 2.77
CA HIS A 57 -2.31 46.89 2.12
C HIS A 57 -1.81 48.32 2.32
N ASN A 58 -1.53 49.04 1.22
CA ASN A 58 -1.02 50.41 1.24
C ASN A 58 0.23 50.60 2.13
N GLY A 59 1.19 49.66 2.08
CA GLY A 59 2.40 49.70 2.90
C GLY A 59 2.19 49.43 4.39
N LYS A 60 0.98 49.00 4.80
CA LYS A 60 0.64 48.60 6.17
C LYS A 60 0.39 47.10 6.22
N SER A 61 0.73 46.48 7.36
CA SER A 61 0.39 45.09 7.63
C SER A 61 -0.99 45.03 8.29
N CYS A 62 -1.96 44.44 7.59
CA CYS A 62 -3.33 44.23 8.05
C CYS A 62 -3.54 42.75 8.42
N CYS A 63 -4.35 42.47 9.44
CA CYS A 63 -4.71 41.10 9.80
C CYS A 63 -5.67 40.50 8.78
N LEU A 64 -5.49 39.22 8.45
CA LEU A 64 -6.39 38.47 7.59
C LEU A 64 -7.77 38.30 8.24
N CYS A 65 -8.78 38.06 7.41
CA CYS A 65 -10.07 37.55 7.87
C CYS A 65 -9.95 36.04 8.09
N ALA A 66 -10.62 35.53 9.13
CA ALA A 66 -10.62 34.11 9.45
C ALA A 66 -11.31 33.27 8.35
N ALA A 67 -11.09 31.96 8.40
CA ALA A 67 -11.81 31.00 7.57
C ALA A 67 -13.34 31.19 7.69
N GLY A 68 -14.01 31.15 6.55
CA GLY A 68 -15.43 31.42 6.40
C GLY A 68 -15.88 32.86 6.43
N MET A 69 -14.92 33.78 6.33
CA MET A 69 -15.17 35.19 6.14
C MET A 69 -14.51 35.72 4.86
N LYS A 70 -15.04 36.84 4.38
CA LYS A 70 -14.44 37.69 3.34
C LYS A 70 -14.14 39.07 3.88
N LEU A 71 -13.20 39.76 3.25
CA LEU A 71 -12.84 41.13 3.55
C LEU A 71 -13.89 42.08 2.96
N GLU A 72 -14.61 42.79 3.81
CA GLU A 72 -15.57 43.83 3.41
C GLU A 72 -14.89 45.20 3.32
N LYS A 73 -14.01 45.53 4.27
CA LYS A 73 -13.18 46.74 4.22
C LYS A 73 -11.77 46.46 4.74
N PRO A 74 -10.72 46.96 4.05
CA PRO A 74 -9.34 46.80 4.48
C PRO A 74 -9.06 47.59 5.77
N CYS A 75 -7.94 47.28 6.42
CA CYS A 75 -7.50 48.00 7.61
C CYS A 75 -7.10 49.45 7.29
N SER A 76 -7.33 50.36 8.23
CA SER A 76 -7.11 51.81 8.06
C SER A 76 -5.98 52.34 8.94
N VAL A 77 -6.07 52.16 10.25
CA VAL A 77 -5.12 52.71 11.24
C VAL A 77 -4.40 51.58 11.99
N GLN A 78 -5.15 50.59 12.49
CA GLN A 78 -4.58 49.44 13.21
C GLN A 78 -4.61 48.18 12.34
N PRO A 79 -3.67 47.22 12.52
CA PRO A 79 -3.67 45.96 11.77
C PRO A 79 -5.01 45.20 11.85
N ASP A 80 -5.68 45.27 13.00
CA ASP A 80 -6.90 44.49 13.29
C ASP A 80 -8.21 45.28 13.08
N ASP A 81 -8.17 46.52 12.57
CA ASP A 81 -9.39 47.33 12.38
C ASP A 81 -10.14 47.06 11.05
N ARG A 82 -9.66 46.07 10.28
CA ARG A 82 -10.35 45.55 9.08
C ARG A 82 -11.76 45.06 9.40
N GLN A 83 -12.66 45.15 8.42
CA GLN A 83 -14.02 44.61 8.52
C GLN A 83 -14.13 43.31 7.74
N CYS A 84 -14.42 42.23 8.47
CA CYS A 84 -14.67 40.91 7.90
C CYS A 84 -16.15 40.59 7.98
N LYS A 85 -16.68 39.95 6.95
CA LYS A 85 -18.07 39.52 6.86
C LYS A 85 -18.15 38.03 6.61
N GLN A 86 -19.08 37.34 7.27
CA GLN A 86 -19.33 35.93 7.05
C GLN A 86 -19.72 35.67 5.58
N CYS A 87 -19.27 34.53 5.04
CA CYS A 87 -19.73 34.08 3.73
C CYS A 87 -21.24 33.87 3.68
N GLU A 88 -21.85 34.27 2.57
CA GLU A 88 -23.26 34.04 2.29
C GLU A 88 -23.57 32.54 2.11
N PRO A 89 -24.84 32.10 2.27
CA PRO A 89 -25.23 30.73 1.97
C PRO A 89 -24.78 30.30 0.57
N GLN A 90 -24.35 29.03 0.43
CA GLN A 90 -23.78 28.47 -0.81
C GLN A 90 -22.41 29.05 -1.21
N THR A 91 -21.72 29.75 -0.31
CA THR A 91 -20.35 30.23 -0.54
C THR A 91 -19.45 29.94 0.66
N TYR A 92 -18.14 29.84 0.41
CA TYR A 92 -17.16 29.53 1.44
C TYR A 92 -15.79 30.20 1.21
N ASN A 93 -14.95 30.22 2.23
CA ASN A 93 -13.51 30.46 2.13
C ASN A 93 -12.81 29.57 3.16
N SER A 94 -12.01 28.59 2.72
CA SER A 94 -11.42 27.59 3.64
C SER A 94 -10.31 28.12 4.53
N ASP A 95 -9.55 29.09 4.03
CA ASP A 95 -8.36 29.60 4.68
C ASP A 95 -8.52 31.07 5.10
N PRO A 96 -7.75 31.53 6.08
CA PRO A 96 -7.59 32.95 6.34
C PRO A 96 -7.22 33.73 5.09
N ASN A 97 -7.94 34.82 4.80
CA ASN A 97 -7.85 35.48 3.51
C ASN A 97 -8.11 36.99 3.58
N SER A 98 -7.74 37.68 2.51
CA SER A 98 -8.05 39.08 2.24
C SER A 98 -8.95 39.23 1.00
N LYS A 99 -9.71 38.19 0.63
CA LYS A 99 -10.56 38.17 -0.56
C LYS A 99 -11.80 39.02 -0.31
N SER A 100 -12.22 39.80 -1.30
CA SER A 100 -13.46 40.59 -1.22
C SER A 100 -14.74 39.79 -1.47
N SER A 101 -14.61 38.51 -1.82
CA SER A 101 -15.71 37.59 -2.11
C SER A 101 -15.42 36.20 -1.53
N CYS A 102 -16.48 35.43 -1.31
CA CYS A 102 -16.39 34.01 -1.00
C CYS A 102 -16.51 33.19 -2.28
N GLU A 103 -15.92 32.00 -2.29
CA GLU A 103 -15.98 31.06 -3.40
C GLU A 103 -17.33 30.33 -3.40
N PRO A 104 -17.92 30.05 -4.57
CA PRO A 104 -19.15 29.27 -4.64
C PRO A 104 -18.88 27.82 -4.21
N CYS A 105 -19.80 27.25 -3.44
CA CYS A 105 -19.71 25.85 -3.06
C CYS A 105 -19.94 24.91 -4.27
N THR A 106 -19.22 23.80 -4.29
CA THR A 106 -19.34 22.74 -5.29
C THR A 106 -20.75 22.13 -5.22
N SER A 107 -21.38 21.94 -6.38
CA SER A 107 -22.67 21.26 -6.50
C SER A 107 -22.48 19.78 -6.84
N CYS A 108 -23.15 18.91 -6.08
CA CYS A 108 -23.18 17.47 -6.31
C CYS A 108 -24.40 17.02 -7.15
N ASP A 109 -25.25 17.95 -7.58
CA ASP A 109 -26.52 17.66 -8.27
C ASP A 109 -26.38 17.67 -9.81
N GLN A 110 -25.15 17.47 -10.28
CA GLN A 110 -24.85 17.44 -11.71
C GLN A 110 -25.59 16.27 -12.38
N PRO A 111 -26.37 16.53 -13.45
CA PRO A 111 -27.12 15.49 -14.12
C PRO A 111 -26.16 14.43 -14.67
N ASN A 112 -26.53 13.15 -14.50
CA ASN A 112 -25.75 11.98 -14.93
C ASN A 112 -24.38 11.78 -14.23
N ALA A 113 -24.00 12.63 -13.27
CA ALA A 113 -22.74 12.47 -12.54
C ALA A 113 -22.78 11.36 -11.47
N ASN A 114 -24.00 10.97 -11.05
CA ASN A 114 -24.25 9.99 -9.98
C ASN A 114 -23.55 10.34 -8.65
N LEU A 115 -23.51 11.64 -8.33
CA LEU A 115 -22.95 12.19 -7.09
C LEU A 115 -24.05 12.45 -6.05
N GLU A 116 -23.68 12.44 -4.78
CA GLU A 116 -24.49 12.90 -3.65
C GLU A 116 -23.61 13.68 -2.66
N VAL A 117 -24.25 14.52 -1.85
CA VAL A 117 -23.55 15.31 -0.81
C VAL A 117 -23.08 14.37 0.31
N ALA A 118 -21.76 14.31 0.52
CA ALA A 118 -21.15 13.63 1.64
C ALA A 118 -21.05 14.55 2.86
N GLU A 119 -20.55 15.77 2.64
CA GLU A 119 -20.46 16.83 3.65
C GLU A 119 -21.06 18.12 3.08
N PRO A 120 -21.96 18.79 3.83
CA PRO A 120 -22.59 20.01 3.34
C PRO A 120 -21.61 21.19 3.33
N CYS A 121 -21.85 22.11 2.40
CA CYS A 121 -21.22 23.43 2.37
C CYS A 121 -21.40 24.15 3.72
N THR A 122 -20.31 24.72 4.22
CA THR A 122 -20.33 25.65 5.35
C THR A 122 -19.57 26.91 4.96
N PRO A 123 -19.71 28.04 5.67
CA PRO A 123 -18.93 29.23 5.35
C PRO A 123 -17.43 28.97 5.28
N ALA A 124 -16.88 28.07 6.09
CA ALA A 124 -15.45 27.77 6.13
C ALA A 124 -15.04 26.51 5.34
N ARG A 125 -15.96 25.80 4.67
CA ARG A 125 -15.64 24.55 3.97
C ARG A 125 -16.54 24.34 2.76
N ASP A 126 -15.94 23.93 1.65
CA ASP A 126 -16.66 23.51 0.46
C ASP A 126 -17.55 22.28 0.73
N THR A 127 -18.56 22.09 -0.12
CA THR A 127 -19.29 20.82 -0.22
C THR A 127 -18.33 19.70 -0.63
N ARG A 128 -18.39 18.55 0.05
CA ARG A 128 -17.76 17.32 -0.44
C ARG A 128 -18.79 16.43 -1.10
N CYS A 129 -18.55 16.07 -2.35
CA CYS A 129 -19.36 15.11 -3.10
C CYS A 129 -18.78 13.70 -2.95
N ARG A 130 -19.65 12.70 -2.96
CA ARG A 130 -19.27 11.28 -3.10
C ARG A 130 -20.15 10.60 -4.14
N CYS A 131 -19.74 9.44 -4.62
CA CYS A 131 -20.59 8.64 -5.49
C CYS A 131 -21.82 8.11 -4.75
N LYS A 132 -22.97 8.13 -5.43
CA LYS A 132 -24.19 7.48 -4.97
C LYS A 132 -23.96 5.99 -4.74
N LYS A 133 -24.87 5.36 -3.99
CA LYS A 133 -24.86 3.90 -3.80
C LYS A 133 -24.75 3.18 -5.15
N ASN A 134 -23.96 2.10 -5.16
CA ASN A 134 -23.66 1.29 -6.35
C ASN A 134 -22.95 2.05 -7.48
N HIS A 135 -22.23 3.13 -7.16
CA HIS A 135 -21.33 3.81 -8.08
C HIS A 135 -19.96 4.08 -7.44
N TYR A 136 -18.93 4.21 -8.27
CA TYR A 136 -17.55 4.47 -7.84
C TYR A 136 -16.83 5.45 -8.77
N CYS A 137 -15.75 6.08 -8.29
CA CYS A 137 -14.81 6.82 -9.13
C CYS A 137 -13.36 6.46 -8.71
N GLY A 138 -12.48 6.11 -9.65
CA GLY A 138 -11.14 5.62 -9.28
C GLY A 138 -10.24 6.61 -8.51
N THR A 139 -10.52 7.91 -8.58
CA THR A 139 -9.69 8.96 -7.96
C THR A 139 -10.54 10.09 -7.39
N GLU A 140 -10.26 10.51 -6.16
CA GLU A 140 -10.87 11.70 -5.55
C GLU A 140 -10.14 13.00 -5.99
N PRO A 141 -10.87 14.13 -6.15
CA PRO A 141 -12.31 14.27 -6.02
C PRO A 141 -13.08 13.73 -7.23
N CYS A 142 -14.17 13.00 -6.97
CA CYS A 142 -15.03 12.44 -8.01
C CYS A 142 -15.78 13.54 -8.77
N LYS A 143 -15.60 13.60 -10.09
CA LYS A 143 -16.43 14.44 -10.99
C LYS A 143 -17.54 13.65 -11.67
N LEU A 144 -17.33 12.36 -11.89
CA LEU A 144 -18.26 11.45 -12.55
C LEU A 144 -18.11 10.07 -11.94
N CYS A 145 -19.23 9.46 -11.55
CA CYS A 145 -19.26 8.15 -10.93
C CYS A 145 -19.82 7.09 -11.90
N GLN A 146 -19.10 5.98 -12.01
CA GLN A 146 -19.44 4.85 -12.85
C GLN A 146 -20.23 3.82 -12.04
N PRO A 147 -21.22 3.12 -12.63
CA PRO A 147 -21.93 2.06 -11.93
C PRO A 147 -20.98 0.92 -11.58
N CYS A 148 -21.16 0.34 -10.40
CA CYS A 148 -20.40 -0.82 -9.97
C CYS A 148 -20.76 -2.05 -10.81
N LYS A 149 -19.77 -2.93 -11.00
CA LYS A 149 -19.99 -4.24 -11.61
C LYS A 149 -20.88 -5.10 -10.70
N GLU A 150 -21.85 -5.77 -11.29
CA GLU A 150 -22.64 -6.81 -10.63
C GLU A 150 -21.98 -8.17 -10.81
N CYS A 151 -21.86 -8.93 -9.72
CA CYS A 151 -21.36 -10.30 -9.75
C CYS A 151 -22.54 -11.26 -9.83
N GLY A 152 -22.49 -12.20 -10.76
CA GLY A 152 -23.50 -13.24 -10.93
C GLY A 152 -23.35 -14.37 -9.91
N ALA A 153 -23.41 -15.61 -10.39
CA ALA A 153 -23.32 -16.82 -9.54
C ALA A 153 -21.96 -16.97 -8.82
N GLU A 154 -20.91 -16.33 -9.33
CA GLU A 154 -19.59 -16.32 -8.71
C GLU A 154 -19.56 -15.58 -7.36
N GLY A 155 -20.49 -14.64 -7.11
CA GLY A 155 -20.52 -13.85 -5.89
C GLY A 155 -19.43 -12.76 -5.82
N ILE A 156 -19.54 -11.92 -4.78
CA ILE A 156 -18.69 -10.74 -4.58
C ILE A 156 -17.43 -11.14 -3.79
N GLN A 157 -16.26 -10.79 -4.33
CA GLN A 157 -14.98 -10.90 -3.63
C GLN A 157 -14.67 -9.64 -2.82
N VAL A 158 -14.81 -8.47 -3.45
CA VAL A 158 -14.65 -7.16 -2.81
C VAL A 158 -15.86 -6.31 -3.17
N ALA A 159 -16.56 -5.83 -2.16
CA ALA A 159 -17.74 -4.99 -2.35
C ALA A 159 -17.37 -3.64 -2.96
N CYS A 160 -18.30 -3.08 -3.73
CA CYS A 160 -18.12 -1.75 -4.27
C CYS A 160 -18.04 -0.69 -3.17
N THR A 161 -17.20 0.32 -3.40
CA THR A 161 -17.06 1.49 -2.54
C THR A 161 -17.20 2.76 -3.40
N ALA A 162 -17.23 3.94 -2.77
CA ALA A 162 -17.29 5.20 -3.52
C ALA A 162 -16.08 5.42 -4.44
N ILE A 163 -14.96 4.72 -4.21
CA ILE A 163 -13.72 4.88 -4.98
C ILE A 163 -13.30 3.63 -5.78
N ASN A 164 -13.75 2.45 -5.38
CA ASN A 164 -13.34 1.18 -5.98
C ASN A 164 -14.55 0.40 -6.48
N ASN A 165 -14.42 -0.18 -7.67
CA ASN A 165 -15.41 -1.07 -8.27
C ASN A 165 -15.57 -2.37 -7.44
N THR A 166 -16.67 -3.08 -7.69
CA THR A 166 -16.84 -4.46 -7.24
C THR A 166 -15.82 -5.38 -7.92
N PHE A 167 -15.18 -6.25 -7.14
CA PHE A 167 -14.43 -7.39 -7.66
C PHE A 167 -15.23 -8.68 -7.43
N CYS A 168 -15.36 -9.50 -8.47
CA CYS A 168 -16.11 -10.76 -8.43
C CYS A 168 -15.16 -11.93 -8.24
N ASN A 169 -15.63 -13.02 -7.63
CA ASN A 169 -14.82 -14.23 -7.55
C ASN A 169 -14.56 -14.80 -8.94
N ASP A 170 -13.46 -15.53 -9.07
CA ASP A 170 -13.20 -16.30 -10.27
C ASP A 170 -14.27 -17.39 -10.42
N LYS A 171 -14.73 -17.60 -11.66
CA LYS A 171 -15.64 -18.72 -11.94
C LYS A 171 -14.90 -20.00 -11.59
N ILE A 172 -15.50 -20.81 -10.73
CA ILE A 172 -15.12 -22.21 -10.63
C ILE A 172 -15.62 -22.84 -11.92
N ASP A 173 -14.80 -22.82 -12.97
CA ASP A 173 -15.04 -23.65 -14.12
C ASP A 173 -15.03 -25.09 -13.61
N GLU A 174 -16.19 -25.73 -13.49
CA GLU A 174 -16.33 -27.18 -13.37
C GLU A 174 -15.84 -27.83 -14.68
N ARG A 175 -14.57 -27.64 -15.00
CA ARG A 175 -13.97 -28.08 -16.25
C ARG A 175 -13.66 -29.56 -16.11
N ASN A 176 -14.61 -30.41 -16.51
CA ASN A 176 -14.39 -31.81 -16.88
C ASN A 176 -13.47 -32.62 -15.95
N GLN A 177 -13.48 -32.35 -14.64
CA GLN A 177 -12.72 -33.15 -13.68
C GLN A 177 -13.23 -34.60 -13.69
N THR A 178 -14.52 -34.79 -13.96
CA THR A 178 -15.15 -36.09 -14.20
C THR A 178 -14.62 -36.78 -15.47
N GLY A 179 -14.45 -36.06 -16.58
CA GLY A 179 -13.96 -36.63 -17.84
C GLY A 179 -12.48 -37.06 -17.78
N VAL A 180 -11.64 -36.26 -17.12
CA VAL A 180 -10.21 -36.58 -16.93
C VAL A 180 -10.04 -37.78 -15.99
N ILE A 181 -10.78 -37.82 -14.88
CA ILE A 181 -10.72 -38.94 -13.93
C ILE A 181 -11.18 -40.25 -14.59
N ILE A 182 -12.29 -40.23 -15.33
CA ILE A 182 -12.79 -41.41 -16.04
C ILE A 182 -11.79 -41.89 -17.09
N SER A 183 -11.17 -40.96 -17.85
CA SER A 183 -10.16 -41.31 -18.86
C SER A 183 -8.91 -41.97 -18.25
N VAL A 184 -8.42 -41.45 -17.11
CA VAL A 184 -7.27 -42.03 -16.40
C VAL A 184 -7.58 -43.42 -15.87
N ILE A 185 -8.76 -43.63 -15.27
CA ILE A 185 -9.16 -44.95 -14.73
C ILE A 185 -9.26 -45.98 -15.86
N VAL A 186 -9.91 -45.63 -16.98
CA VAL A 186 -10.04 -46.54 -18.14
C VAL A 186 -8.66 -46.87 -18.72
N GLY A 187 -7.76 -45.88 -18.82
CA GLY A 187 -6.38 -46.09 -19.26
C GLY A 187 -5.61 -47.08 -18.37
N ILE A 188 -5.73 -46.97 -17.05
CA ILE A 188 -5.07 -47.87 -16.09
C ILE A 188 -5.62 -49.30 -16.22
N VAL A 189 -6.95 -49.47 -16.36
CA VAL A 189 -7.55 -50.80 -16.52
C VAL A 189 -7.09 -51.49 -17.81
N ILE A 190 -7.01 -50.74 -18.91
CA ILE A 190 -6.50 -51.27 -20.20
C ILE A 190 -5.02 -51.66 -20.08
N LEU A 191 -4.19 -50.82 -19.46
CA LEU A 191 -2.79 -51.14 -19.19
C LEU A 191 -2.64 -52.39 -18.32
N GLY A 192 -3.44 -52.50 -17.25
CA GLY A 192 -3.46 -53.67 -16.38
C GLY A 192 -3.87 -54.95 -17.13
N ALA A 193 -4.87 -54.87 -18.02
CA ALA A 193 -5.29 -56.00 -18.84
C ALA A 193 -4.22 -56.42 -19.87
N ILE A 194 -3.51 -55.47 -20.48
CA ILE A 194 -2.40 -55.74 -21.39
C ILE A 194 -1.24 -56.42 -20.65
N ILE A 195 -0.86 -55.89 -19.48
CA ILE A 195 0.21 -56.45 -18.64
C ILE A 195 -0.19 -57.85 -18.15
N GLY A 196 -1.41 -58.01 -17.62
CA GLY A 196 -1.94 -59.29 -17.16
C GLY A 196 -2.02 -60.33 -18.29
N GLY A 197 -2.48 -59.92 -19.48
CA GLY A 197 -2.50 -60.76 -20.68
C GLY A 197 -1.10 -61.19 -21.12
N PHE A 198 -0.12 -60.28 -21.10
CA PHE A 198 1.28 -60.58 -21.41
C PHE A 198 1.92 -61.57 -20.42
N PHE A 199 1.68 -61.39 -19.12
CA PHE A 199 2.15 -62.33 -18.09
C PHE A 199 1.49 -63.71 -18.23
N PHE A 200 0.18 -63.76 -18.48
CA PHE A 200 -0.55 -65.01 -18.72
C PHE A 200 -0.06 -65.74 -19.97
N TRP A 201 0.30 -65.00 -21.03
CA TRP A 201 0.93 -65.56 -22.23
C TRP A 201 2.34 -66.08 -21.98
N LYS A 202 3.12 -65.40 -21.13
CA LYS A 202 4.47 -65.82 -20.75
C LYS A 202 4.45 -67.11 -19.91
N GLU A 203 3.46 -67.25 -19.02
CA GLU A 203 3.31 -68.44 -18.17
C GLU A 203 2.87 -69.69 -18.95
N LYS A 204 2.07 -69.52 -20.01
CA LYS A 204 1.69 -70.65 -20.90
C LYS A 204 2.82 -71.11 -21.82
N ARG A 205 3.93 -70.37 -21.93
CA ARG A 205 5.08 -70.70 -22.79
C ARG A 205 6.31 -71.27 -22.08
N SER A 206 6.30 -71.47 -20.75
CA SER A 206 7.51 -71.92 -20.03
C SER A 206 7.29 -73.02 -18.99
N ARG A 207 7.81 -74.22 -19.26
CA ARG A 207 8.33 -75.21 -18.28
C ARG A 207 9.60 -75.89 -18.86
N PRO A 208 10.54 -76.38 -18.03
CA PRO A 208 11.85 -75.75 -17.83
C PRO A 208 13.06 -76.52 -18.40
N LYS A 209 14.22 -75.87 -18.50
CA LYS A 209 15.55 -76.52 -18.47
C LYS A 209 16.42 -75.89 -17.38
N THR A 210 16.93 -76.75 -16.53
CA THR A 210 17.92 -76.55 -15.46
C THR A 210 19.27 -76.10 -16.04
N ASN A 211 19.94 -75.14 -15.39
CA ASN A 211 21.28 -75.37 -14.85
C ASN A 211 21.75 -74.17 -14.01
N SER A 212 22.50 -74.54 -12.98
CA SER A 212 23.08 -73.74 -11.91
C SER A 212 24.07 -72.68 -12.40
N GLY A 213 24.12 -71.57 -11.67
CA GLY A 213 25.21 -70.59 -11.69
C GLY A 213 25.11 -69.71 -10.45
N ALA A 214 26.13 -69.79 -9.59
CA ALA A 214 26.26 -69.12 -8.30
C ALA A 214 26.38 -67.58 -8.45
N GLY A 215 26.06 -66.84 -7.38
CA GLY A 215 25.88 -65.38 -7.34
C GLY A 215 27.19 -64.56 -7.26
N PRO A 216 27.25 -63.43 -6.52
CA PRO A 216 26.17 -62.64 -5.91
C PRO A 216 26.35 -61.09 -6.07
N GLN A 217 25.44 -60.33 -5.45
CA GLN A 217 25.58 -58.91 -4.99
C GLN A 217 25.54 -57.80 -6.07
N ASP A 218 25.04 -56.59 -5.83
CA ASP A 218 24.28 -55.97 -4.74
C ASP A 218 23.64 -54.68 -5.30
N GLN A 219 22.65 -54.16 -4.55
CA GLN A 219 22.33 -52.75 -4.24
C GLN A 219 22.91 -51.60 -5.13
N GLN A 220 22.27 -50.46 -5.35
CA GLN A 220 21.54 -49.64 -4.37
C GLN A 220 20.95 -48.43 -5.11
N ASP A 221 19.78 -47.99 -4.67
CA ASP A 221 19.40 -46.58 -4.72
C ASP A 221 20.51 -45.73 -4.07
N VAL A 222 20.96 -44.68 -4.75
CA VAL A 222 21.65 -43.57 -4.12
C VAL A 222 20.89 -42.30 -4.48
N GLU A 223 19.92 -42.00 -3.64
CA GLU A 223 19.60 -40.62 -3.30
C GLU A 223 20.64 -40.16 -2.28
N GLU A 224 21.60 -39.34 -2.69
CA GLU A 224 22.51 -38.61 -1.80
C GLU A 224 23.27 -37.53 -2.61
N PRO A 225 23.87 -36.53 -1.95
CA PRO A 225 23.27 -35.45 -1.18
C PRO A 225 23.57 -34.10 -1.85
N LEU A 226 22.97 -33.06 -1.29
CA LEU A 226 23.44 -31.67 -1.32
C LEU A 226 24.97 -31.56 -1.56
N ARG A 227 25.38 -31.14 -2.75
CA ARG A 227 26.70 -30.51 -2.94
C ARG A 227 26.49 -29.06 -3.29
N GLY A 228 26.69 -28.24 -2.26
CA GLY A 228 26.83 -26.81 -2.38
C GLY A 228 27.89 -26.47 -3.41
N THR A 229 27.58 -25.49 -4.25
CA THR A 229 28.61 -24.78 -5.01
C THR A 229 28.16 -23.34 -5.14
N SER A 230 29.01 -22.48 -4.56
CA SER A 230 29.16 -21.05 -4.75
C SER A 230 27.89 -20.20 -4.82
N CYS A 231 27.65 -19.50 -3.72
CA CYS A 231 26.91 -18.26 -3.60
C CYS A 231 27.41 -17.19 -4.61
N LYS A 232 27.09 -17.34 -5.90
CA LYS A 232 27.39 -16.34 -6.91
C LYS A 232 26.47 -15.14 -6.71
N ASN A 233 27.08 -13.96 -6.63
CA ASN A 233 26.35 -12.71 -6.62
C ASN A 233 25.60 -12.60 -7.96
N ILE A 234 24.27 -12.56 -7.91
CA ILE A 234 23.40 -12.50 -9.11
C ILE A 234 23.48 -11.13 -9.80
N GLN A 235 24.03 -10.12 -9.11
CA GLN A 235 24.10 -8.72 -9.53
C GLN A 235 24.65 -8.46 -10.94
N PRO A 236 25.77 -9.07 -11.40
CA PRO A 236 26.30 -8.83 -12.74
C PRO A 236 25.40 -9.36 -13.87
N TYR A 237 24.55 -10.37 -13.59
CA TYR A 237 23.72 -11.04 -14.60
C TYR A 237 22.30 -10.48 -14.68
N LEU A 238 21.96 -9.49 -13.84
CA LEU A 238 20.59 -8.96 -13.76
C LEU A 238 20.05 -8.39 -15.08
N PRO A 239 20.83 -7.70 -15.93
CA PRO A 239 20.32 -7.19 -17.20
C PRO A 239 19.92 -8.31 -18.17
N ASP A 240 20.72 -9.38 -18.25
CA ASP A 240 20.46 -10.51 -19.16
C ASP A 240 19.30 -11.38 -18.65
N ILE A 241 19.21 -11.54 -17.32
CA ILE A 241 18.07 -12.21 -16.67
C ILE A 241 16.79 -11.40 -16.90
N ALA A 242 16.84 -10.07 -16.84
CA ALA A 242 15.66 -9.22 -17.05
C ALA A 242 15.08 -9.38 -18.46
N ASP A 243 15.93 -9.51 -19.49
CA ASP A 243 15.51 -9.70 -20.88
C ASP A 243 14.82 -11.05 -21.11
N VAL A 244 15.28 -12.12 -20.44
CA VAL A 244 14.71 -13.47 -20.58
C VAL A 244 13.48 -13.68 -19.68
N LEU A 245 13.50 -13.15 -18.46
CA LEU A 245 12.45 -13.37 -17.46
C LEU A 245 11.22 -12.49 -17.73
N GLY A 246 11.43 -11.21 -18.00
CA GLY A 246 10.36 -10.23 -18.21
C GLY A 246 9.47 -9.93 -16.99
N TRP A 247 8.75 -8.80 -17.08
CA TRP A 247 8.06 -8.20 -15.93
C TRP A 247 6.96 -9.09 -15.36
N LYS A 248 6.15 -9.70 -16.23
CA LYS A 248 5.01 -10.52 -15.82
C LYS A 248 5.45 -11.71 -14.97
N ASP A 249 6.52 -12.39 -15.37
CA ASP A 249 7.00 -13.58 -14.65
C ASP A 249 7.80 -13.21 -13.41
N MET A 250 8.57 -12.11 -13.44
CA MET A 250 9.22 -11.59 -12.24
C MET A 250 8.21 -11.10 -11.19
N LYS A 251 7.15 -10.39 -11.61
CA LYS A 251 6.05 -9.98 -10.73
C LYS A 251 5.36 -11.19 -10.09
N ASN A 252 5.07 -12.22 -10.88
CA ASN A 252 4.47 -13.46 -10.36
C ASN A 252 5.36 -14.17 -9.34
N VAL A 253 6.67 -14.20 -9.57
CA VAL A 253 7.64 -14.72 -8.60
C VAL A 253 7.66 -13.86 -7.35
N ALA A 254 7.77 -12.54 -7.47
CA ALA A 254 7.82 -11.62 -6.33
C ALA A 254 6.57 -11.70 -5.44
N MET A 255 5.37 -11.75 -6.04
CA MET A 255 4.09 -11.87 -5.31
C MET A 255 3.97 -13.16 -4.48
N ARG A 256 4.66 -14.24 -4.88
CA ARG A 256 4.68 -15.52 -4.15
C ARG A 256 5.71 -15.55 -3.01
N THR A 257 6.38 -14.43 -2.77
CA THR A 257 7.44 -14.33 -1.76
C THR A 257 7.17 -13.22 -0.75
N LYS A 258 8.12 -13.01 0.19
CA LYS A 258 7.98 -12.00 1.25
C LYS A 258 8.18 -10.56 0.76
N ILE A 259 8.23 -10.28 -0.54
CA ILE A 259 8.33 -8.91 -1.07
C ILE A 259 6.95 -8.23 -0.95
N PRO A 260 6.85 -7.06 -0.29
CA PRO A 260 5.57 -6.37 -0.13
C PRO A 260 4.96 -5.99 -1.48
N ALA A 261 3.64 -6.13 -1.62
CA ALA A 261 2.91 -5.74 -2.83
C ALA A 261 3.14 -4.27 -3.20
N ALA A 262 3.24 -3.39 -2.21
CA ALA A 262 3.54 -1.96 -2.41
C ALA A 262 4.90 -1.72 -3.10
N THR A 263 5.92 -2.53 -2.80
CA THR A 263 7.23 -2.45 -3.46
C THR A 263 7.14 -2.87 -4.92
N ILE A 264 6.35 -3.90 -5.22
CA ILE A 264 6.11 -4.39 -6.58
C ILE A 264 5.34 -3.35 -7.40
N GLU A 265 4.35 -2.69 -6.80
CA GLU A 265 3.57 -1.62 -7.44
C GLU A 265 4.41 -0.36 -7.69
N SER A 266 5.31 0.00 -6.76
CA SER A 266 6.25 1.10 -6.96
C SER A 266 7.15 0.89 -8.18
N CYS A 267 7.70 -0.32 -8.37
CA CYS A 267 8.52 -0.62 -9.55
C CYS A 267 7.73 -0.50 -10.87
N ALA A 268 6.43 -0.84 -10.85
CA ALA A 268 5.56 -0.69 -12.01
C ALA A 268 5.32 0.80 -12.36
N LEU A 269 5.17 1.64 -11.34
CA LEU A 269 4.88 3.07 -11.47
C LEU A 269 6.11 3.89 -11.87
N ASN A 270 7.31 3.50 -11.44
CA ASN A 270 8.56 4.19 -11.76
C ASN A 270 8.91 4.09 -13.25
N HIS A 271 8.49 3.02 -13.93
CA HIS A 271 8.85 2.71 -15.31
C HIS A 271 7.64 2.29 -16.16
N PRO A 272 6.62 3.16 -16.39
CA PRO A 272 5.30 2.75 -16.89
C PRO A 272 5.28 2.11 -18.29
N ASN A 273 6.32 2.31 -19.10
CA ASN A 273 6.42 1.77 -20.47
C ASN A 273 7.69 0.93 -20.72
N ASP A 274 8.47 0.63 -19.69
CA ASP A 274 9.73 -0.11 -19.84
C ASP A 274 9.72 -1.38 -19.01
N SER A 275 9.20 -2.46 -19.60
CA SER A 275 9.11 -3.76 -18.92
C SER A 275 10.48 -4.36 -18.56
N ARG A 276 11.56 -3.96 -19.25
CA ARG A 276 12.92 -4.39 -18.94
C ARG A 276 13.41 -3.71 -17.67
N GLU A 277 13.27 -2.39 -17.59
CA GLU A 277 13.67 -1.61 -16.41
C GLU A 277 12.82 -1.96 -15.18
N GLN A 278 11.50 -2.16 -15.35
CA GLN A 278 10.63 -2.67 -14.28
C GLN A 278 11.15 -4.01 -13.72
N THR A 279 11.54 -4.93 -14.61
CA THR A 279 12.06 -6.25 -14.24
C THR A 279 13.41 -6.14 -13.56
N LEU A 280 14.29 -5.28 -14.08
CA LEU A 280 15.63 -5.04 -13.57
C LEU A 280 15.59 -4.46 -12.14
N GLU A 281 14.75 -3.46 -11.90
CA GLU A 281 14.58 -2.85 -10.57
C GLU A 281 14.07 -3.88 -9.54
N LEU A 282 13.07 -4.67 -9.91
CA LEU A 282 12.53 -5.71 -9.04
C LEU A 282 13.54 -6.85 -8.79
N LEU A 283 14.38 -7.16 -9.78
CA LEU A 283 15.47 -8.12 -9.65
C LEU A 283 16.61 -7.61 -8.74
N LYS A 284 16.89 -6.31 -8.73
CA LYS A 284 17.84 -5.71 -7.77
C LYS A 284 17.34 -5.85 -6.34
N ILE A 285 16.07 -5.52 -6.09
CA ILE A 285 15.43 -5.69 -4.77
C ILE A 285 15.43 -7.17 -4.35
N TRP A 286 15.19 -8.08 -5.31
CA TRP A 286 15.28 -9.51 -5.09
C TRP A 286 16.70 -9.94 -4.66
N ALA A 287 17.72 -9.49 -5.38
CA ALA A 287 19.12 -9.77 -5.09
C ALA A 287 19.53 -9.26 -3.70
N GLU A 288 19.13 -8.03 -3.34
CA GLU A 288 19.41 -7.43 -2.03
C GLU A 288 18.77 -8.22 -0.89
N LYS A 289 17.55 -8.70 -1.09
CA LYS A 289 16.78 -9.40 -0.06
C LYS A 289 17.25 -10.82 0.20
N TYR A 290 17.56 -11.56 -0.86
CA TYR A 290 17.91 -12.98 -0.76
C TYR A 290 19.42 -13.23 -0.82
N GLY A 291 20.20 -12.18 -1.12
CA GLY A 291 21.66 -12.20 -1.17
C GLY A 291 22.16 -13.32 -2.08
N SER A 292 23.04 -14.15 -1.52
CA SER A 292 23.64 -15.28 -2.23
C SER A 292 22.66 -16.39 -2.63
N ASN A 293 21.50 -16.48 -1.98
CA ASN A 293 20.49 -17.48 -2.31
C ASN A 293 19.50 -16.98 -3.38
N ALA A 294 19.64 -15.73 -3.84
CA ALA A 294 18.74 -15.12 -4.82
C ALA A 294 18.59 -15.96 -6.09
N SER A 295 19.70 -16.50 -6.62
CA SER A 295 19.72 -17.33 -7.82
C SER A 295 18.95 -18.65 -7.65
N ASN A 296 19.23 -19.38 -6.57
CA ASN A 296 18.58 -20.66 -6.28
C ASN A 296 17.07 -20.48 -6.04
N TYR A 297 16.69 -19.45 -5.27
CA TYR A 297 15.28 -19.17 -5.03
C TYR A 297 14.56 -18.70 -6.29
N LEU A 298 15.21 -17.94 -7.17
CA LEU A 298 14.61 -17.50 -8.43
C LEU A 298 14.28 -18.71 -9.30
N VAL A 299 15.25 -19.60 -9.53
CA VAL A 299 15.07 -20.83 -10.32
C VAL A 299 14.00 -21.73 -9.71
N GLN A 300 14.03 -21.95 -8.39
CA GLN A 300 13.04 -22.79 -7.70
C GLN A 300 11.62 -22.23 -7.82
N ASN A 301 11.44 -20.91 -7.67
CA ASN A 301 10.12 -20.30 -7.80
C ASN A 301 9.62 -20.32 -9.25
N LEU A 302 10.49 -20.17 -10.24
CA LEU A 302 10.13 -20.32 -11.66
C LEU A 302 9.67 -21.74 -11.99
N GLN A 303 10.36 -22.76 -11.46
CA GLN A 303 9.93 -24.15 -11.60
C GLN A 303 8.55 -24.40 -10.97
N ARG A 304 8.31 -23.87 -9.76
CA ARG A 304 7.00 -23.94 -9.08
C ARG A 304 5.90 -23.16 -9.80
N ALA A 305 6.25 -22.12 -10.55
CA ALA A 305 5.33 -21.39 -11.41
C ALA A 305 5.05 -22.09 -12.75
N GLY A 306 5.63 -23.27 -12.99
CA GLY A 306 5.51 -24.00 -14.26
C GLY A 306 6.32 -23.40 -15.40
N LYS A 307 7.17 -22.39 -15.13
CA LYS A 307 8.02 -21.69 -16.10
C LYS A 307 9.36 -22.41 -16.28
N ARG A 308 9.31 -23.69 -16.62
CA ARG A 308 10.50 -24.57 -16.70
C ARG A 308 11.52 -24.14 -17.76
N ALA A 309 11.06 -23.64 -18.92
CA ALA A 309 11.95 -23.14 -19.98
C ALA A 309 12.72 -21.90 -19.50
N ILE A 310 12.02 -20.90 -18.96
CA ILE A 310 12.63 -19.68 -18.41
C ILE A 310 13.58 -20.01 -17.25
N ALA A 311 13.21 -20.95 -16.37
CA ALA A 311 14.10 -21.40 -15.30
C ALA A 311 15.41 -22.01 -15.84
N GLN A 312 15.33 -22.75 -16.95
CA GLN A 312 16.50 -23.33 -17.60
C GLN A 312 17.36 -22.25 -18.26
N ASP A 313 16.75 -21.28 -18.95
CA ASP A 313 17.48 -20.17 -19.59
C ASP A 313 18.19 -19.29 -18.55
N VAL A 314 17.51 -18.95 -17.44
CA VAL A 314 18.12 -18.24 -16.31
C VAL A 314 19.26 -19.06 -15.69
N SER A 315 19.08 -20.38 -15.54
CA SER A 315 20.16 -21.24 -15.07
C SER A 315 21.35 -21.29 -16.04
N ASN A 316 21.10 -21.23 -17.35
CA ASN A 316 22.15 -21.22 -18.36
C ASN A 316 22.93 -19.89 -18.31
N ILE A 317 22.25 -18.74 -18.19
CA ILE A 317 22.90 -17.42 -18.02
C ILE A 317 23.83 -17.41 -16.80
N LEU A 318 23.34 -17.93 -15.67
CA LEU A 318 24.14 -18.02 -14.42
C LEU A 318 25.34 -18.99 -14.52
N ASN A 319 25.31 -19.90 -15.49
CA ASN A 319 26.35 -20.90 -15.76
C ASN A 319 27.22 -20.56 -16.99
N SER A 320 26.91 -19.48 -17.71
CA SER A 320 27.52 -19.14 -19.02
C SER A 320 28.96 -18.62 -18.92
N ASP A 321 29.44 -18.20 -17.75
CA ASP A 321 30.83 -17.78 -17.50
C ASP A 321 31.61 -18.85 -16.71
N ARG A 322 31.74 -20.05 -17.26
CA ARG A 322 32.65 -21.08 -16.74
C ARG A 322 33.92 -21.17 -17.57
#